data_AF-A0A8C3IS17-F1
#
_entry.id   AF-A0A8C3IS17-F1
#
_cell.length_a   1.000
_cell.length_b   1.000
_cell.length_c   1.000
_cell.angle_alpha   90.00
_cell.angle_beta   90.00
_cell.angle_gamma   90.00
#
_symmetry.space_group_name_H-M   'P 1'
#
loop_
_entity.id
_entity.type
_entity.pdbx_description
1 polymer ?
#
loop_
_entity_poly.entity_id
_entity_poly.type
_entity_poly.pdbx_seq_one_letter_code
_entity_poly.pdbx_strand_id
1 'polypeptide(L)'
;SGGINLLGLNPRMKTHATLCSSAVKKQDKKQWKRNADKSGSNCEMLENNFDDIKHTTLSERGALREAMRCLKCADAPCQKSCPTNLDIKSFITSIANKNYYGAAKMILSDNPLGLTCGMVCPTSDLCVGGCNLYATEEGPINIGGLQQFATEVCKTYRWLVFLHMNQRIF
;
A
#
# COMPACT_ATOMS: atom_id res chain seq x y z
N SER A 1 -26.42 -40.10 8.84
CA SER A 1 -26.79 -38.68 8.96
C SER A 1 -25.60 -37.90 9.51
N GLY A 2 -24.59 -37.62 8.66
CA GLY A 2 -23.38 -36.88 9.03
C GLY A 2 -23.63 -35.38 8.90
N GLY A 3 -24.13 -34.75 9.97
CA GLY A 3 -24.27 -33.30 10.02
C GLY A 3 -22.92 -32.63 10.20
N ILE A 4 -22.61 -31.64 9.37
CA ILE A 4 -21.41 -30.80 9.49
C ILE A 4 -21.50 -30.05 10.83
N ASN A 5 -20.51 -30.25 11.72
CA ASN A 5 -20.44 -29.50 12.98
C ASN A 5 -20.01 -28.05 12.70
N LEU A 6 -21.01 -27.16 12.56
CA LEU A 6 -20.83 -25.75 12.26
C LEU A 6 -19.93 -25.03 13.28
N LEU A 7 -19.95 -25.46 14.55
CA LEU A 7 -19.22 -24.82 15.64
C LEU A 7 -17.85 -25.47 15.93
N GLY A 8 -17.36 -26.34 15.05
CA GLY A 8 -16.12 -27.10 15.26
C GLY A 8 -14.86 -26.25 15.44
N LEU A 9 -14.78 -25.10 14.77
CA LEU A 9 -13.63 -24.18 14.81
C LEU A 9 -13.88 -22.93 15.67
N ASN A 10 -15.04 -22.81 16.31
CA ASN A 10 -15.35 -21.66 17.14
C ASN A 10 -14.37 -21.55 18.32
N PRO A 11 -13.73 -20.39 18.57
CA PRO A 11 -12.79 -20.24 19.67
C PRO A 11 -13.43 -20.57 21.02
N ARG A 12 -12.76 -21.44 21.78
CA ARG A 12 -13.15 -21.82 23.15
C ARG A 12 -11.95 -21.69 24.07
N MET A 13 -12.19 -21.21 25.29
CA MET A 13 -11.16 -21.16 26.33
C MET A 13 -10.68 -22.58 26.63
N LYS A 14 -9.37 -22.80 26.57
CA LYS A 14 -8.76 -24.08 26.94
C LYS A 14 -8.51 -24.08 28.45
N THR A 15 -8.96 -25.11 29.15
CA THR A 15 -8.77 -25.27 30.60
C THR A 15 -7.38 -25.79 30.97
N HIS A 16 -6.66 -26.34 30.00
CA HIS A 16 -5.35 -26.97 30.19
C HIS A 16 -4.39 -26.61 29.05
N ALA A 17 -3.10 -26.87 29.27
CA ALA A 17 -2.08 -26.76 28.23
C ALA A 17 -2.37 -27.71 27.06
N THR A 18 -2.00 -27.30 25.84
CA THR A 18 -2.15 -28.15 24.64
C THR A 18 -0.89 -29.00 24.43
N LEU A 19 -1.05 -30.31 24.29
CA LEU A 19 0.04 -31.22 23.94
C LEU A 19 0.14 -31.36 22.41
N CYS A 20 1.27 -30.95 21.84
CA CYS A 20 1.58 -31.14 20.42
C CYS A 20 3.09 -31.26 20.23
N SER A 21 3.54 -32.37 19.62
CA SER A 21 4.96 -32.66 19.46
C SER A 21 5.61 -31.72 18.44
N SER A 22 6.93 -31.51 18.59
CA SER A 22 7.70 -30.70 17.64
C SER A 22 7.65 -31.27 16.21
N ALA A 23 7.48 -32.58 16.05
CA ALA A 23 7.34 -33.22 14.74
C ALA A 23 6.02 -32.84 14.06
N VAL A 24 4.90 -32.92 14.79
CA VAL A 24 3.57 -32.55 14.28
C VAL A 24 3.53 -31.05 13.95
N LYS A 25 4.05 -30.17 14.82
CA LYS A 25 4.13 -28.73 14.53
C LYS A 25 4.92 -28.41 13.25
N LYS A 26 6.00 -29.15 12.97
CA LYS A 26 6.79 -28.96 11.73
C LYS A 26 6.01 -29.38 10.49
N GLN A 27 5.20 -30.43 10.57
CA GLN A 27 4.32 -30.86 9.49
C GLN A 27 3.21 -29.83 9.26
N ASP A 28 2.51 -29.42 10.32
CA ASP A 28 1.41 -28.45 10.26
C ASP A 28 1.87 -27.08 9.75
N LYS A 29 3.09 -26.65 10.08
CA LYS A 29 3.65 -25.37 9.63
C LYS A 29 3.64 -25.24 8.09
N LYS A 30 3.78 -26.33 7.35
CA LYS A 30 3.76 -26.31 5.87
C LYS A 30 2.37 -25.98 5.34
N GLN A 31 1.30 -26.43 5.99
CA GLN A 31 -0.09 -26.20 5.57
C GLN A 31 -0.49 -24.72 5.64
N TRP A 32 0.01 -23.98 6.63
CA TRP A 32 -0.40 -22.60 6.90
C TRP A 32 0.58 -21.53 6.38
N LYS A 33 1.56 -21.93 5.55
CA LYS A 33 2.60 -21.03 5.04
C LYS A 33 2.00 -20.01 4.07
N ARG A 34 2.24 -18.71 4.30
CA ARG A 34 1.77 -17.60 3.44
C ARG A 34 2.88 -16.82 2.73
N ASN A 35 4.04 -16.69 3.37
CA ASN A 35 5.19 -15.95 2.82
C ASN A 35 6.18 -16.92 2.17
N ALA A 36 7.12 -16.39 1.40
CA ALA A 36 8.20 -17.16 0.80
C ALA A 36 8.91 -18.06 1.83
N ASP A 37 9.28 -19.28 1.39
CA ASP A 37 9.98 -20.19 2.26
C ASP A 37 11.48 -19.95 2.28
N LYS A 38 12.06 -19.80 3.48
CA LYS A 38 13.49 -19.51 3.63
C LYS A 38 14.36 -20.70 3.24
N SER A 39 13.80 -21.92 3.29
CA SER A 39 14.46 -23.17 2.86
C SER A 39 14.30 -23.48 1.38
N GLY A 40 13.41 -22.78 0.67
CA GLY A 40 13.18 -23.00 -0.75
C GLY A 40 14.21 -22.24 -1.57
N SER A 41 15.04 -22.96 -2.33
CA SER A 41 15.99 -22.40 -3.29
C SER A 41 15.41 -22.26 -4.70
N ASN A 42 14.13 -22.60 -4.89
CA ASN A 42 13.53 -22.62 -6.22
C ASN A 42 12.82 -21.29 -6.50
N CYS A 43 13.24 -20.62 -7.57
CA CYS A 43 12.51 -19.51 -8.14
C CYS A 43 11.30 -20.08 -8.91
N GLU A 44 10.11 -19.52 -8.69
CA GLU A 44 8.95 -19.91 -9.50
C GLU A 44 9.21 -19.59 -10.98
N MET A 45 8.62 -20.36 -11.89
CA MET A 45 8.74 -20.11 -13.33
C MET A 45 8.03 -18.79 -13.67
N LEU A 46 8.78 -17.79 -14.09
CA LEU A 46 8.27 -16.45 -14.43
C LEU A 46 8.26 -16.18 -15.94
N GLU A 47 8.48 -17.21 -16.76
CA GLU A 47 8.47 -17.05 -18.22
C GLU A 47 7.11 -16.51 -18.69
N ASN A 48 7.14 -15.38 -19.41
CA ASN A 48 5.96 -14.69 -19.94
C ASN A 48 4.93 -14.24 -18.88
N ASN A 49 5.35 -14.05 -17.62
CA ASN A 49 4.51 -13.44 -16.58
C ASN A 49 4.84 -11.93 -16.45
N PHE A 50 3.84 -11.08 -16.67
CA PHE A 50 3.93 -9.61 -16.56
C PHE A 50 2.97 -9.04 -15.50
N ASP A 51 2.58 -9.86 -14.52
CA ASP A 51 1.75 -9.43 -13.41
C ASP A 51 2.43 -8.33 -12.59
N ASP A 52 1.63 -7.49 -11.92
CA ASP A 52 2.18 -6.45 -11.06
C ASP A 52 2.81 -7.03 -9.80
N ILE A 53 4.15 -7.02 -9.76
CA ILE A 53 4.95 -7.50 -8.62
C ILE A 53 5.24 -6.40 -7.58
N LYS A 54 4.81 -5.15 -7.80
CA LYS A 54 5.14 -4.04 -6.89
C LYS A 54 4.52 -4.26 -5.51
N HIS A 55 5.37 -4.37 -4.49
CA HIS A 55 4.92 -4.45 -3.10
C HIS A 55 4.24 -3.16 -2.58
N THR A 56 4.37 -2.06 -3.31
CA THR A 56 3.77 -0.76 -2.97
C THR A 56 2.35 -0.59 -3.51
N THR A 57 1.86 -1.44 -4.42
CA THR A 57 0.51 -1.32 -4.98
C THR A 57 -0.56 -1.49 -3.89
N LEU A 58 -1.52 -0.57 -3.82
CA LEU A 58 -2.57 -0.54 -2.79
C LEU A 58 -3.96 -0.74 -3.38
N SER A 59 -4.76 -1.58 -2.71
CA SER A 59 -6.23 -1.56 -2.85
C SER A 59 -6.82 -0.37 -2.10
N GLU A 60 -8.07 0.03 -2.38
CA GLU A 60 -8.74 1.11 -1.65
C GLU A 60 -8.71 0.90 -0.13
N ARG A 61 -8.98 -0.33 0.34
CA ARG A 61 -8.91 -0.68 1.75
C ARG A 61 -7.51 -0.45 2.34
N GLY A 62 -6.46 -0.80 1.60
CA GLY A 62 -5.07 -0.56 1.99
C GLY A 62 -4.71 0.92 1.98
N ALA A 63 -5.11 1.63 0.93
CA ALA A 63 -4.87 3.06 0.75
C ALA A 63 -5.51 3.90 1.85
N LEU A 64 -6.78 3.63 2.21
CA LEU A 64 -7.45 4.33 3.29
C LEU A 64 -6.75 4.10 4.65
N ARG A 65 -6.36 2.86 4.95
CA ARG A 65 -5.62 2.56 6.18
C ARG A 65 -4.31 3.32 6.25
N GLU A 66 -3.54 3.29 5.17
CA GLU A 66 -2.23 3.94 5.12
C GLU A 66 -2.33 5.48 5.13
N ALA A 67 -3.34 6.04 4.47
CA ALA A 67 -3.62 7.48 4.49
C ALA A 67 -4.10 7.97 5.87
N MET A 68 -4.87 7.15 6.59
CA MET A 68 -5.25 7.43 7.98
C MET A 68 -4.04 7.37 8.92
N ARG A 69 -3.10 6.45 8.69
CA ARG A 69 -1.86 6.31 9.47
C ARG A 69 -0.93 7.52 9.34
N CYS A 70 -0.92 8.18 8.19
CA CYS A 70 -0.09 9.37 7.95
C CYS A 70 -0.38 10.49 8.96
N LEU A 71 0.66 11.03 9.60
CA LEU A 71 0.58 12.12 10.59
C LEU A 71 0.19 13.48 10.01
N LYS A 72 0.26 13.65 8.67
CA LYS A 72 -0.06 14.91 7.97
C LYS A 72 0.75 16.08 8.54
N CYS A 73 2.07 15.87 8.64
CA CYS A 73 3.03 16.78 9.28
C CYS A 73 2.94 18.21 8.74
N ALA A 74 3.14 19.19 9.61
CA ALA A 74 3.48 20.55 9.18
C ALA A 74 4.90 20.58 8.60
N ASP A 75 5.13 21.44 7.61
CA ASP A 75 6.45 21.61 6.95
C ASP A 75 7.12 20.28 6.61
N ALA A 76 6.36 19.42 5.90
CA ALA A 76 6.65 17.99 5.84
C ALA A 76 8.00 17.70 5.17
N PRO A 77 8.92 16.97 5.84
CA PRO A 77 10.22 16.64 5.26
C PRO A 77 10.10 15.77 4.01
N CYS A 78 9.09 14.90 3.94
CA CYS A 78 8.83 14.10 2.74
C CYS A 78 8.53 14.96 1.50
N GLN A 79 7.93 16.14 1.66
CA GLN A 79 7.69 17.09 0.56
C GLN A 79 9.00 17.74 0.12
N LYS A 80 9.85 18.15 1.07
CA LYS A 80 11.18 18.71 0.77
C LYS A 80 12.11 17.72 0.06
N SER A 81 11.98 16.44 0.37
CA SER A 81 12.73 15.35 -0.29
C SER A 81 12.14 14.92 -1.63
N CYS A 82 10.99 15.48 -2.05
CA CYS A 82 10.39 15.19 -3.35
C CYS A 82 10.95 16.15 -4.43
N PRO A 83 11.52 15.65 -5.54
CA PRO A 83 12.10 16.52 -6.58
C PRO A 83 11.10 17.50 -7.22
N THR A 84 9.82 17.13 -7.29
CA THR A 84 8.74 17.99 -7.80
C THR A 84 8.00 18.75 -6.70
N ASN A 85 8.49 18.68 -5.45
CA ASN A 85 7.90 19.37 -4.29
C ASN A 85 6.39 19.10 -4.08
N LEU A 86 5.95 17.86 -4.31
CA LEU A 86 4.54 17.46 -4.15
C LEU A 86 4.03 17.79 -2.75
N ASP A 87 2.84 18.38 -2.65
CA ASP A 87 2.14 18.54 -1.35
C ASP A 87 1.57 17.19 -0.86
N ILE A 88 2.47 16.37 -0.29
CA ILE A 88 2.20 15.02 0.21
C ILE A 88 1.18 15.04 1.35
N LYS A 89 1.27 16.04 2.23
CA LYS A 89 0.34 16.19 3.34
C LYS A 89 -1.09 16.28 2.82
N SER A 90 -1.33 17.17 1.86
CA SER A 90 -2.68 17.50 1.42
C SER A 90 -3.29 16.44 0.51
N PHE A 91 -2.51 15.82 -0.40
CA PHE A 91 -3.07 14.73 -1.21
C PHE A 91 -3.39 13.49 -0.37
N ILE A 92 -2.54 13.14 0.61
CA ILE A 92 -2.83 12.01 1.51
C ILE A 92 -4.04 12.31 2.40
N THR A 93 -4.18 13.56 2.86
CA THR A 93 -5.38 14.01 3.57
C THR A 93 -6.64 13.84 2.72
N SER A 94 -6.54 14.17 1.43
CA SER A 94 -7.64 13.99 0.48
C SER A 94 -8.01 12.51 0.30
N ILE A 95 -7.02 11.61 0.22
CA ILE A 95 -7.26 10.15 0.17
C ILE A 95 -7.97 9.67 1.44
N ALA A 96 -7.49 10.08 2.62
CA ALA A 96 -8.10 9.68 3.90
C ALA A 96 -9.58 10.09 4.00
N ASN A 97 -9.95 11.22 3.40
CA ASN A 97 -11.31 11.73 3.32
C ASN A 97 -12.11 11.20 2.12
N LYS A 98 -11.61 10.17 1.41
CA LYS A 98 -12.20 9.61 0.18
C LYS A 98 -12.35 10.61 -0.98
N ASN A 99 -11.65 11.74 -0.93
CA ASN A 99 -11.59 12.70 -2.02
C ASN A 99 -10.43 12.34 -2.97
N TYR A 100 -10.60 11.26 -3.73
CA TYR A 100 -9.55 10.75 -4.63
C TYR A 100 -9.28 11.72 -5.80
N TYR A 101 -10.31 12.42 -6.26
CA TYR A 101 -10.17 13.45 -7.29
C TYR A 101 -9.30 14.62 -6.81
N GLY A 102 -9.57 15.14 -5.61
CA GLY A 102 -8.77 16.20 -5.01
C GLY A 102 -7.31 15.77 -4.85
N ALA A 103 -7.08 14.53 -4.40
CA ALA A 103 -5.73 13.98 -4.30
C ALA A 103 -5.02 13.93 -5.67
N ALA A 104 -5.67 13.37 -6.70
CA ALA A 104 -5.10 13.28 -8.04
C ALA A 104 -4.84 14.64 -8.67
N LYS A 105 -5.76 15.60 -8.48
CA LYS A 105 -5.61 16.98 -8.94
C LYS A 105 -4.36 17.63 -8.35
N MET A 106 -4.13 17.47 -7.04
CA MET A 106 -2.94 18.02 -6.38
C MET A 106 -1.66 17.38 -6.92
N ILE A 107 -1.63 16.05 -7.01
CA ILE A 107 -0.49 15.31 -7.57
C ILE A 107 -0.16 15.79 -8.99
N LEU A 108 -1.17 15.88 -9.86
CA LEU A 108 -1.00 16.22 -11.28
C LEU A 108 -0.71 17.70 -11.52
N SER A 109 -1.04 18.58 -10.56
CA SER A 109 -0.73 20.01 -10.65
C SER A 109 0.77 20.26 -10.55
N ASP A 110 1.45 19.51 -9.67
CA ASP A 110 2.89 19.63 -9.44
C ASP A 110 3.70 18.64 -10.28
N ASN A 111 3.13 17.47 -10.61
CA ASN A 111 3.79 16.42 -11.38
C ASN A 111 2.85 15.83 -12.46
N PRO A 112 2.98 16.24 -13.73
CA PRO A 112 2.10 15.76 -14.82
C PRO A 112 2.24 14.25 -15.09
N LEU A 113 3.33 13.62 -14.64
CA LEU A 113 3.56 12.17 -14.72
C LEU A 113 3.27 11.47 -13.39
N GLY A 114 2.34 12.02 -12.61
CA GLY A 114 2.03 11.57 -11.25
C GLY A 114 1.76 10.06 -11.13
N LEU A 115 1.06 9.46 -12.10
CA LEU A 115 0.81 8.01 -12.09
C LEU A 115 2.10 7.21 -12.26
N THR A 116 2.91 7.55 -13.27
CA THR A 116 4.19 6.88 -13.54
C THR A 116 5.11 6.98 -12.34
N CYS A 117 5.29 8.19 -11.80
CA CYS A 117 6.13 8.42 -10.62
C CYS A 117 5.62 7.65 -9.39
N GLY A 118 4.31 7.53 -9.20
CA GLY A 118 3.74 6.71 -8.12
C GLY A 118 4.15 5.23 -8.20
N MET A 119 4.36 4.70 -9.42
CA MET A 119 4.73 3.31 -9.64
C MET A 119 6.24 3.04 -9.59
N VAL A 120 7.07 3.95 -10.11
CA VAL A 120 8.51 3.67 -10.35
C VAL A 120 9.48 4.49 -9.51
N CYS A 121 9.00 5.45 -8.73
CA CYS A 121 9.88 6.33 -7.95
C CYS A 121 10.67 5.51 -6.89
N PRO A 122 12.00 5.68 -6.77
CA PRO A 122 12.81 5.06 -5.72
C PRO A 122 12.57 5.81 -4.40
N THR A 123 11.39 5.62 -3.82
CA THR A 123 10.89 6.45 -2.72
C THR A 123 11.75 6.39 -1.46
N SER A 124 12.44 5.27 -1.21
CA SER A 124 13.36 5.10 -0.07
C SER A 124 14.45 6.16 -0.01
N ASP A 125 14.94 6.58 -1.17
CA ASP A 125 16.02 7.56 -1.30
C ASP A 125 15.48 8.99 -1.44
N LEU A 126 14.15 9.13 -1.48
CA LEU A 126 13.42 10.37 -1.73
C LEU A 126 12.41 10.64 -0.61
N CYS A 127 11.13 10.82 -0.95
CA CYS A 127 10.08 11.26 -0.04
C CYS A 127 9.88 10.33 1.17
N VAL A 128 10.06 9.01 1.01
CA VAL A 128 9.88 8.04 2.10
C VAL A 128 11.10 8.02 3.02
N GLY A 129 12.30 8.24 2.49
CA GLY A 129 13.52 8.39 3.29
C GLY A 129 13.48 9.57 4.27
N GLY A 130 12.78 10.64 3.90
CA GLY A 130 12.53 11.80 4.77
C GLY A 130 11.29 11.71 5.65
N CYS A 131 10.56 10.59 5.69
CA CYS A 131 9.29 10.52 6.41
C CYS A 131 9.47 10.44 7.93
N ASN A 132 8.79 11.30 8.70
CA ASN A 132 8.86 11.28 10.17
C ASN A 132 8.45 9.96 10.81
N LEU A 133 7.53 9.20 10.18
CA LEU A 133 7.12 7.88 10.68
C LEU A 133 8.21 6.82 10.53
N TYR A 134 9.32 7.11 9.87
CA TYR A 134 10.52 6.27 9.93
C TYR A 134 11.02 6.09 11.37
N ALA A 135 10.76 7.05 12.26
CA ALA A 135 11.11 6.96 13.68
C ALA A 135 10.21 6.02 14.50
N THR A 136 9.23 5.35 13.88
CA THR A 136 8.29 4.42 14.55
C THR A 136 8.55 2.98 14.14
N GLU A 137 8.16 2.02 14.97
CA GLU A 137 8.35 0.58 14.69
C GLU A 137 7.59 0.11 13.44
N GLU A 138 6.42 0.71 13.15
CA GLU A 138 5.66 0.42 11.93
C GLU A 138 6.29 1.00 10.65
N GLY A 139 7.22 1.94 10.77
CA GLY A 139 7.98 2.49 9.66
C GLY A 139 7.28 3.60 8.84
N PRO A 140 7.93 4.07 7.77
CA PRO A 140 7.48 5.24 7.01
C PRO A 140 6.24 4.94 6.16
N ILE A 141 5.60 5.99 5.63
CA ILE A 141 4.38 5.87 4.81
C ILE A 141 4.71 5.33 3.42
N ASN A 142 3.86 4.46 2.87
CA ASN A 142 3.89 4.08 1.45
C ASN A 142 3.34 5.22 0.56
N ILE A 143 4.13 6.28 0.39
CA ILE A 143 3.74 7.50 -0.35
C ILE A 143 3.52 7.20 -1.84
N GLY A 144 4.40 6.42 -2.46
CA GLY A 144 4.29 6.03 -3.87
C GLY A 144 3.02 5.24 -4.18
N GLY A 145 2.68 4.25 -3.34
CA GLY A 145 1.45 3.48 -3.48
C GLY A 145 0.17 4.32 -3.33
N LEU A 146 0.17 5.30 -2.42
CA LEU A 146 -0.94 6.25 -2.27
C LEU A 146 -1.10 7.16 -3.49
N GLN A 147 0.02 7.64 -4.04
CA GLN A 147 0.06 8.44 -5.26
C GLN A 147 -0.45 7.63 -6.47
N GLN A 148 0.02 6.39 -6.64
CA GLN A 148 -0.46 5.45 -7.66
C GLN A 148 -1.97 5.21 -7.51
N PHE A 149 -2.45 4.92 -6.29
CA PHE A 149 -3.86 4.65 -6.04
C PHE A 149 -4.76 5.83 -6.45
N ALA A 150 -4.46 7.04 -5.99
CA ALA A 150 -5.30 8.21 -6.30
C ALA A 150 -5.33 8.52 -7.80
N THR A 151 -4.19 8.38 -8.49
CA THR A 151 -4.08 8.66 -9.93
C THR A 151 -4.70 7.56 -10.79
N GLU A 152 -4.59 6.28 -10.42
CA GLU A 152 -5.31 5.17 -11.07
C GLU A 152 -6.83 5.35 -10.94
N VAL A 153 -7.32 5.69 -9.75
CA VAL A 153 -8.75 5.98 -9.52
C VAL A 153 -9.24 7.08 -10.47
N CYS A 154 -8.50 8.19 -10.56
CA CYS A 154 -8.85 9.29 -11.45
C CYS A 154 -8.87 8.87 -12.94
N LYS A 155 -7.93 8.01 -13.35
CA LYS A 155 -7.84 7.44 -14.70
C LYS A 155 -9.01 6.51 -15.02
N THR A 156 -9.37 5.60 -14.12
CA THR A 156 -10.46 4.61 -14.32
C THR A 156 -11.81 5.29 -14.53
N TYR A 157 -12.13 6.30 -13.74
CA TYR A 157 -13.42 6.98 -13.84
C TYR A 157 -13.53 7.92 -15.05
N ARG A 158 -12.52 7.95 -15.95
CA ARG A 158 -12.48 8.79 -17.15
C ARG A 158 -12.99 10.21 -16.87
N TRP A 159 -12.67 10.76 -15.70
CA TRP A 159 -13.07 12.12 -15.37
C TRP A 159 -12.46 12.99 -16.48
N LEU A 160 -13.31 13.76 -17.16
CA LEU A 160 -13.03 14.66 -18.29
C LEU A 160 -12.07 15.80 -17.88
N VAL A 161 -10.97 15.51 -17.21
CA VAL A 161 -10.00 16.47 -16.67
C VAL A 161 -9.13 17.07 -17.78
N PHE A 162 -9.05 16.40 -18.94
CA PHE A 162 -8.40 16.95 -20.13
C PHE A 162 -9.05 18.25 -20.64
N LEU A 163 -10.32 18.54 -20.30
CA LEU A 163 -11.01 19.76 -20.76
C LEU A 163 -11.00 20.93 -19.77
N HIS A 164 -10.50 20.79 -18.54
CA HIS A 164 -10.46 21.90 -17.55
C HIS A 164 -9.10 22.15 -16.89
N MET A 165 -8.11 21.25 -17.06
CA MET A 165 -6.73 21.53 -16.62
C MET A 165 -5.95 22.43 -17.58
N ASN A 166 -6.51 22.71 -18.77
CA ASN A 166 -5.83 23.40 -19.86
C ASN A 166 -5.82 24.95 -19.73
N GLN A 167 -5.91 25.51 -18.53
CA GLN A 167 -5.81 26.97 -18.32
C GLN A 167 -4.65 27.41 -17.41
N ARG A 168 -3.72 26.52 -17.02
CA ARG A 168 -2.53 26.93 -16.25
C ARG A 168 -1.20 26.24 -16.61
N ILE A 169 -1.15 25.46 -17.70
CA ILE A 169 0.09 24.78 -18.14
C ILE A 169 0.66 25.39 -19.45
N PHE A 170 0.07 26.47 -19.96
CA PHE A 170 0.70 27.38 -20.92
C PHE A 170 0.44 28.83 -20.51
#